data_AF-A0A0G0UUW8-F1
#
_entry.id   AF-A0A0G0UUW8-F1
#
_cell.length_a   1.000
_cell.length_b   1.000
_cell.length_c   1.000
_cell.angle_alpha   90.00
_cell.angle_beta   90.00
_cell.angle_gamma   90.00
#
_symmetry.space_group_name_H-M   'P 1'
#
loop_
_entity.id
_entity.type
_entity.pdbx_description
1 polymer ?
#
loop_
_entity_poly.entity_id
_entity_poly.type
_entity_poly.pdbx_seq_one_letter_code
_entity_poly.pdbx_strand_id
1 'polypeptide(L)'
;MPANTLVLIDRERIQFSTGGKILTFALSPLLIKDLEIVDKKVFLNEVGSFAQKNQIVFGETLILLSESVCFIDEGGSLQSFTSTLPFENPAVASLGGKSVGTNRDLYEVIVELVGSYGGEVKSVAPIFLSKETFGVKNLDESTIKFIRENENIFTKGYFDFNIPAPQVSPARTKPKTTPLTIWLVGTFIVLIIIFTALLIIRS
;
A
#
# COMPACT_ATOMS: atom_id res chain seq x y z
N MET A 1 -2.41 0.11 -16.92
CA MET A 1 -1.02 0.60 -16.84
C MET A 1 -0.26 -0.28 -15.86
N PRO A 2 1.08 -0.38 -15.91
CA PRO A 2 1.80 -1.19 -14.95
C PRO A 2 1.75 -0.59 -13.54
N ALA A 3 1.77 -1.44 -12.49
CA ALA A 3 1.80 -1.03 -11.10
C ALA A 3 3.00 -0.11 -10.84
N ASN A 4 2.71 1.06 -10.29
CA ASN A 4 3.72 2.08 -10.02
C ASN A 4 4.55 1.72 -8.78
N THR A 5 3.94 0.96 -7.85
CA THR A 5 4.56 0.58 -6.58
C THR A 5 4.57 -0.95 -6.44
N LEU A 6 5.73 -1.51 -6.12
CA LEU A 6 5.84 -2.91 -5.71
C LEU A 6 6.16 -2.97 -4.22
N VAL A 7 5.47 -3.84 -3.48
CA VAL A 7 5.75 -4.10 -2.07
C VAL A 7 6.11 -5.56 -1.92
N LEU A 8 7.33 -5.87 -1.49
CA LEU A 8 7.74 -7.24 -1.15
C LEU A 8 7.72 -7.43 0.36
N ILE A 9 6.95 -8.40 0.83
CA ILE A 9 6.91 -8.83 2.23
C ILE A 9 7.77 -10.08 2.40
N ASP A 10 8.80 -9.96 3.24
CA ASP A 10 9.66 -11.03 3.69
C ASP A 10 9.59 -11.16 5.22
N ARG A 11 10.05 -12.29 5.76
CA ARG A 11 10.02 -12.57 7.20
C ARG A 11 10.68 -11.49 8.04
N GLU A 12 11.74 -10.87 7.53
CA GLU A 12 12.55 -9.91 8.29
C GLU A 12 12.40 -8.46 7.82
N ARG A 13 11.69 -8.22 6.71
CA ARG A 13 11.62 -6.88 6.11
C ARG A 13 10.44 -6.71 5.15
N ILE A 14 10.10 -5.45 4.93
CA ILE A 14 9.21 -5.01 3.85
C ILE A 14 10.01 -4.10 2.93
N GLN A 15 9.97 -4.38 1.63
CA GLN A 15 10.62 -3.53 0.62
C GLN A 15 9.59 -2.84 -0.25
N PHE A 16 9.82 -1.55 -0.49
CA PHE A 16 9.00 -0.70 -1.33
C PHE A 16 9.81 -0.27 -2.54
N SER A 17 9.34 -0.62 -3.74
CA SER A 17 9.84 -0.05 -4.99
C SER A 17 8.90 1.05 -5.45
N THR A 18 9.35 2.30 -5.41
CA THR A 18 8.56 3.47 -5.84
C THR A 18 9.48 4.55 -6.40
N GLY A 19 9.07 5.23 -7.47
CA GLY A 19 9.84 6.33 -8.07
C GLY A 19 11.29 5.98 -8.46
N GLY A 20 11.55 4.72 -8.83
CA GLY A 20 12.89 4.23 -9.16
C GLY A 20 13.80 3.97 -7.96
N LYS A 21 13.29 4.06 -6.73
CA LYS A 21 14.03 3.76 -5.49
C LYS A 21 13.52 2.47 -4.87
N ILE A 22 14.41 1.79 -4.15
CA ILE A 22 14.09 0.63 -3.32
C ILE A 22 14.35 1.03 -1.86
N LEU A 23 13.30 0.96 -1.04
CA LEU A 23 13.35 1.33 0.37
C LEU A 23 13.03 0.10 1.20
N THR A 24 13.85 -0.18 2.21
CA THR A 24 13.72 -1.37 3.06
C THR A 24 13.35 -0.96 4.48
N PHE A 25 12.24 -1.47 4.97
CA PHE A 25 11.84 -1.40 6.37
C PHE A 25 12.16 -2.72 7.06
N ALA A 26 12.95 -2.70 8.14
CA ALA A 26 13.28 -3.90 8.90
C ALA A 26 12.15 -4.24 9.88
N LEU A 27 11.69 -5.49 9.86
CA LEU A 27 10.70 -6.00 10.81
C LEU A 27 11.41 -6.44 12.08
N SER A 28 11.04 -5.83 13.20
CA SER A 28 11.53 -6.25 14.51
C SER A 28 10.61 -7.30 15.14
N PRO A 29 11.11 -8.13 16.06
CA PRO A 29 10.27 -9.06 16.84
C PRO A 29 9.17 -8.39 17.68
N LEU A 30 9.24 -7.07 17.88
CA LEU A 30 8.19 -6.29 18.57
C LEU A 30 6.99 -5.99 17.66
N LEU A 31 7.21 -6.01 16.34
CA LEU A 31 6.18 -5.76 15.34
C LEU A 31 5.55 -7.07 14.87
N ILE A 32 6.39 -8.05 14.54
CA ILE A 32 5.97 -9.35 14.02
C ILE A 32 6.69 -10.44 14.78
N LYS A 33 5.94 -11.44 15.21
CA LYS A 33 6.45 -12.67 15.82
C LYS A 33 5.81 -13.86 15.13
N ASP A 34 6.63 -14.78 14.62
CA ASP A 34 6.15 -16.00 13.96
C ASP A 34 5.14 -15.75 12.82
N LEU A 35 5.35 -14.66 12.06
CA LEU A 35 4.47 -14.17 10.98
C LEU A 35 3.11 -13.61 11.45
N GLU A 36 2.92 -13.43 12.76
CA GLU A 36 1.78 -12.75 13.35
C GLU A 36 2.13 -11.33 13.77
N ILE A 37 1.20 -10.40 13.59
CA ILE A 37 1.38 -9.01 14.00
C ILE A 37 1.10 -8.92 15.49
N VAL A 38 2.10 -8.45 16.25
CA VAL A 38 1.99 -8.34 17.72
C VAL A 38 1.00 -7.26 18.14
N ASP A 39 1.10 -6.08 17.52
CA ASP A 39 0.16 -4.97 17.72
C ASP A 39 -0.05 -4.24 16.38
N LYS A 40 -1.26 -4.34 15.85
CA LYS A 40 -1.65 -3.74 14.56
C LYS A 40 -1.47 -2.23 14.53
N LYS A 41 -1.77 -1.52 15.62
CA LYS A 41 -1.65 -0.05 15.68
C LYS A 41 -0.19 0.37 15.68
N VAL A 42 0.65 -0.31 16.47
CA VAL A 42 2.09 -0.05 16.49
C VAL A 42 2.70 -0.33 15.13
N PHE A 43 2.32 -1.46 14.51
CA PHE A 43 2.76 -1.82 13.15
C PHE A 43 2.40 -0.74 12.12
N LEU A 44 1.13 -0.34 12.03
CA LEU A 44 0.68 0.69 11.10
C LEU A 44 1.40 2.03 11.34
N ASN A 45 1.60 2.40 12.61
CA ASN A 45 2.30 3.64 12.96
C ASN A 45 3.78 3.60 12.53
N GLU A 46 4.50 2.51 12.77
CA GLU A 46 5.93 2.42 12.42
C GLU A 46 6.14 2.36 10.90
N VAL A 47 5.40 1.49 10.21
CA VAL A 47 5.51 1.37 8.75
C VAL A 47 4.98 2.64 8.07
N GLY A 48 3.91 3.25 8.58
CA GLY A 48 3.40 4.54 8.12
C GLY A 48 4.39 5.68 8.34
N SER A 49 5.02 5.76 9.50
CA SER A 49 6.07 6.75 9.78
C SER A 49 7.26 6.58 8.83
N PHE A 50 7.66 5.34 8.55
CA PHE A 50 8.69 5.05 7.55
C PHE A 50 8.27 5.49 6.15
N ALA A 51 7.04 5.20 5.74
CA ALA A 51 6.50 5.60 4.45
C ALA A 51 6.45 7.13 4.29
N GLN A 52 5.98 7.83 5.33
CA GLN A 52 5.92 9.29 5.35
C GLN A 52 7.32 9.91 5.30
N LYS A 53 8.25 9.43 6.14
CA LYS A 53 9.63 9.93 6.20
C LYS A 53 10.35 9.79 4.85
N ASN A 54 10.13 8.69 4.16
CA ASN A 54 10.76 8.41 2.87
C ASN A 54 9.92 8.87 1.66
N GLN A 55 8.80 9.56 1.90
CA GLN A 55 7.89 10.06 0.86
C GLN A 55 7.46 8.97 -0.13
N ILE A 56 7.12 7.79 0.40
CA ILE A 56 6.62 6.67 -0.41
C ILE A 56 5.26 7.08 -0.99
N VAL A 57 5.18 7.11 -2.31
CA VAL A 57 3.93 7.33 -3.03
C VAL A 57 3.31 5.99 -3.38
N PHE A 58 2.09 5.78 -2.90
CA PHE A 58 1.28 4.61 -3.23
C PHE A 58 0.31 4.98 -4.35
N GLY A 59 0.54 4.42 -5.54
CA GLY A 59 -0.42 4.46 -6.64
C GLY A 59 -1.09 3.10 -6.78
N GLU A 60 -1.15 2.58 -8.01
CA GLU A 60 -1.42 1.16 -8.25
C GLU A 60 -0.29 0.31 -7.66
N THR A 61 -0.62 -0.51 -6.68
CA THR A 61 0.33 -1.25 -5.85
C THR A 61 0.15 -2.75 -6.04
N LEU A 62 1.25 -3.45 -6.28
CA LEU A 62 1.32 -4.90 -6.30
C LEU A 62 2.01 -5.37 -5.02
N ILE A 63 1.32 -6.18 -4.21
CA ILE A 63 1.88 -6.77 -2.99
C ILE A 63 2.38 -8.18 -3.31
N LEU A 64 3.65 -8.42 -3.03
CA LEU A 64 4.38 -9.64 -3.31
C LEU A 64 4.76 -10.31 -2.00
N LEU A 65 4.48 -11.61 -1.90
CA LEU A 65 4.83 -12.43 -0.75
C LEU A 65 6.04 -13.29 -1.11
N SER A 66 7.12 -13.15 -0.36
CA SER A 66 8.28 -14.05 -0.49
C SER A 66 7.94 -15.48 -0.09
N GLU A 67 8.82 -16.43 -0.43
CA GLU A 67 8.71 -17.81 0.03
C GLU A 67 8.77 -17.94 1.56
N SER A 68 9.45 -17.00 2.25
CA SER A 68 9.68 -17.07 3.69
C SER A 68 8.42 -16.78 4.53
N VAL A 69 7.39 -16.19 3.91
CA VAL A 69 6.10 -15.88 4.51
C VAL A 69 4.95 -16.73 3.95
N CYS A 70 5.30 -17.71 3.10
CA CYS A 70 4.36 -18.62 2.48
C CYS A 70 4.64 -20.07 2.90
N PHE A 71 3.58 -20.86 3.01
CA PHE A 71 3.62 -22.30 3.24
C PHE A 71 3.14 -22.97 1.96
N ILE A 72 3.74 -24.09 1.57
CA ILE A 72 3.42 -24.79 0.32
C ILE A 72 3.11 -26.24 0.63
N ASP A 73 2.02 -26.75 0.07
CA ASP A 73 1.63 -28.16 0.08
C ASP A 73 1.41 -28.66 -1.36
N GLU A 74 1.97 -29.82 -1.68
CA GLU A 74 2.01 -30.38 -3.05
C GLU A 74 0.95 -31.47 -3.29
N GLY A 75 0.09 -31.79 -2.32
CA GLY A 75 -0.82 -32.92 -2.47
C GLY A 75 -2.10 -32.94 -1.64
N GLY A 76 -2.36 -31.95 -0.79
CA GLY A 76 -3.56 -31.89 0.04
C GLY A 76 -4.72 -31.11 -0.58
N SER A 77 -5.93 -31.38 -0.07
CA SER A 77 -7.08 -30.52 -0.33
C SER A 77 -6.84 -29.13 0.31
N LEU A 78 -7.30 -28.06 -0.35
CA LEU A 78 -7.15 -26.69 0.19
C LEU A 78 -7.69 -26.57 1.62
N GLN A 79 -8.78 -27.27 1.93
CA GLN A 79 -9.43 -27.22 3.23
C GLN A 79 -8.62 -27.93 4.32
N SER A 80 -8.03 -29.09 3.99
CA SER A 80 -7.09 -29.79 4.87
C SER A 80 -5.86 -28.92 5.12
N PHE A 81 -5.28 -28.35 4.06
CA PHE A 81 -4.09 -27.52 4.17
C PHE A 81 -4.34 -26.25 5.01
N THR A 82 -5.48 -25.57 4.79
CA THR A 82 -5.88 -24.41 5.60
C THR A 82 -5.89 -24.72 7.10
N SER A 83 -6.38 -25.90 7.47
CA SER A 83 -6.47 -26.35 8.88
C SER A 83 -5.12 -26.70 9.51
N THR A 84 -4.06 -26.84 8.71
CA THR A 84 -2.70 -27.12 9.19
C THR A 84 -1.87 -25.86 9.40
N LEU A 85 -2.33 -24.71 8.90
CA LEU A 85 -1.60 -23.46 9.03
C LEU A 85 -1.66 -22.95 10.47
N PRO A 86 -0.53 -22.50 11.05
CA PRO A 86 -0.44 -22.08 12.44
C PRO A 86 -0.91 -20.64 12.63
N PHE A 87 -2.03 -20.25 12.02
CA PHE A 87 -2.55 -18.88 12.05
C PHE A 87 -4.03 -18.87 12.43
N GLU A 88 -4.46 -17.81 13.13
CA GLU A 88 -5.88 -17.59 13.41
C GLU A 88 -6.68 -17.30 12.12
N ASN A 89 -6.10 -16.52 11.20
CA ASN A 89 -6.74 -16.11 9.94
C ASN A 89 -5.86 -16.46 8.72
N PRO A 90 -5.77 -17.73 8.32
CA PRO A 90 -5.00 -18.13 7.15
C PRO A 90 -5.70 -17.73 5.83
N ALA A 91 -4.90 -17.37 4.83
CA ALA A 91 -5.33 -17.27 3.44
C ALA A 91 -4.64 -18.35 2.60
N VAL A 92 -5.39 -18.99 1.69
CA VAL A 92 -4.89 -20.08 0.86
C VAL A 92 -5.28 -19.89 -0.60
N ALA A 93 -4.35 -20.18 -1.51
CA ALA A 93 -4.51 -20.10 -2.95
C ALA A 93 -4.03 -21.39 -3.64
N SER A 94 -4.68 -21.77 -4.74
CA SER A 94 -4.22 -22.88 -5.60
C SER A 94 -3.36 -22.36 -6.75
N LEU A 95 -2.13 -22.87 -6.83
CA LEU A 95 -1.06 -22.35 -7.68
C LEU A 95 -0.32 -23.49 -8.37
N GLY A 96 -0.61 -23.69 -9.65
CA GLY A 96 0.09 -24.70 -10.46
C GLY A 96 -0.02 -26.13 -9.91
N GLY A 97 -1.15 -26.46 -9.28
CA GLY A 97 -1.36 -27.77 -8.64
C GLY A 97 -0.85 -27.87 -7.20
N LYS A 98 -0.26 -26.80 -6.65
CA LYS A 98 0.15 -26.70 -5.25
C LYS A 98 -0.81 -25.79 -4.48
N SER A 99 -1.00 -26.07 -3.20
CA SER A 99 -1.68 -25.17 -2.27
C SER A 99 -0.65 -24.24 -1.63
N VAL A 100 -0.86 -22.93 -1.67
CA VAL A 100 0.01 -21.95 -1.02
C VAL A 100 -0.78 -21.18 0.02
N GLY A 101 -0.24 -21.10 1.23
CA GLY A 101 -0.90 -20.54 2.40
C GLY A 101 -0.05 -19.45 3.03
N THR A 102 -0.69 -18.45 3.62
CA THR A 102 -0.01 -17.37 4.36
C THR A 102 -0.93 -16.84 5.47
N ASN A 103 -0.40 -16.00 6.35
CA ASN A 103 -1.21 -15.28 7.31
C ASN A 103 -1.93 -14.11 6.60
N ARG A 104 -3.26 -14.11 6.58
CA ARG A 104 -4.06 -13.05 5.95
C ARG A 104 -3.78 -11.69 6.58
N ASP A 105 -3.70 -11.66 7.91
CA ASP A 105 -3.55 -10.42 8.66
C ASP A 105 -2.25 -9.68 8.29
N LEU A 106 -1.20 -10.44 7.93
CA LEU A 106 0.11 -9.91 7.55
C LEU A 106 0.07 -9.06 6.28
N TYR A 107 -0.64 -9.48 5.24
CA TYR A 107 -0.74 -8.68 4.02
C TYR A 107 -1.92 -7.69 4.09
N GLU A 108 -3.01 -8.01 4.81
CA GLU A 108 -4.14 -7.11 4.93
C GLU A 108 -3.79 -5.82 5.70
N VAL A 109 -2.89 -5.87 6.69
CA VAL A 109 -2.41 -4.64 7.33
C VAL A 109 -1.66 -3.74 6.34
N ILE A 110 -0.98 -4.31 5.36
CA ILE A 110 -0.28 -3.56 4.31
C ILE A 110 -1.29 -3.02 3.29
N VAL A 111 -2.32 -3.80 2.95
CA VAL A 111 -3.45 -3.32 2.14
C VAL A 111 -4.11 -2.11 2.80
N GLU A 112 -4.36 -2.17 4.11
CA GLU A 112 -4.91 -1.06 4.89
C GLU A 112 -3.99 0.15 4.87
N LEU A 113 -2.67 -0.06 5.05
CA LEU A 113 -1.69 1.00 4.95
C LEU A 113 -1.74 1.67 3.57
N VAL A 114 -1.69 0.91 2.48
CA VAL A 114 -1.75 1.44 1.11
C VAL A 114 -3.03 2.26 0.90
N GLY A 115 -4.17 1.72 1.32
CA GLY A 115 -5.47 2.41 1.23
C GLY A 115 -5.52 3.71 2.03
N SER A 116 -4.90 3.75 3.23
CA SER A 116 -4.84 4.95 4.06
C SER A 116 -4.04 6.11 3.42
N TYR A 117 -3.13 5.80 2.50
CA TYR A 117 -2.38 6.79 1.71
C TYR A 117 -3.05 7.10 0.36
N GLY A 118 -4.25 6.58 0.10
CA GLY A 118 -5.00 6.79 -1.14
C GLY A 118 -4.50 5.96 -2.32
N GLY A 119 -3.66 4.95 -2.07
CA GLY A 119 -3.23 3.99 -3.09
C GLY A 119 -4.28 2.90 -3.33
N GLU A 120 -4.11 2.17 -4.44
CA GLU A 120 -4.97 1.04 -4.81
C GLU A 120 -4.12 -0.22 -4.84
N VAL A 121 -4.54 -1.28 -4.14
CA VAL A 121 -3.90 -2.59 -4.25
C VAL A 121 -4.54 -3.36 -5.40
N LYS A 122 -3.75 -3.64 -6.44
CA LYS A 122 -4.19 -4.44 -7.59
C LYS A 122 -4.30 -5.92 -7.26
N SER A 123 -3.31 -6.43 -6.55
CA SER A 123 -3.25 -7.84 -6.20
C SER A 123 -2.27 -8.09 -5.05
N VAL A 124 -2.53 -9.19 -4.35
CA VAL A 124 -1.60 -9.85 -3.44
C VAL A 124 -1.23 -11.19 -4.07
N ALA A 125 0.06 -11.43 -4.28
CA ALA A 125 0.56 -12.60 -5.00
C ALA A 125 1.86 -13.11 -4.39
N PRO A 126 2.14 -14.43 -4.44
CA PRO A 126 3.49 -14.92 -4.22
C PRO A 126 4.45 -14.31 -5.25
N ILE A 127 5.70 -14.04 -4.88
CA ILE A 127 6.71 -13.60 -5.84
C ILE A 127 7.19 -14.75 -6.72
N PHE A 128 7.21 -15.98 -6.20
CA PHE A 128 7.78 -17.18 -6.82
C PHE A 128 6.84 -17.86 -7.84
N LEU A 129 6.07 -17.08 -8.59
CA LEU A 129 5.15 -17.58 -9.62
C LEU A 129 5.83 -17.95 -10.93
N SER A 130 7.06 -17.46 -11.14
CA SER A 130 7.89 -17.77 -12.30
C SER A 130 9.25 -18.32 -11.86
N LYS A 131 9.97 -18.97 -12.78
CA LYS A 131 11.31 -19.50 -12.48
C LYS A 131 12.32 -18.40 -12.21
N GLU A 132 12.14 -17.23 -12.83
CA GLU A 132 13.00 -16.05 -12.73
C GLU A 132 12.83 -15.34 -11.38
N THR A 133 11.72 -15.58 -10.69
CA THR A 133 11.36 -14.94 -9.42
C THR A 133 11.36 -15.92 -8.23
N PHE A 134 11.68 -17.19 -8.49
CA PHE A 134 11.88 -18.21 -7.48
C PHE A 134 13.12 -17.90 -6.63
N GLY A 135 13.01 -18.03 -5.31
CA GLY A 135 14.08 -17.76 -4.34
C GLY A 135 14.39 -16.28 -4.12
N VAL A 136 13.62 -15.36 -4.72
CA VAL A 136 13.82 -13.92 -4.54
C VAL A 136 13.48 -13.51 -3.11
N LYS A 137 14.50 -13.00 -2.40
CA LYS A 137 14.39 -12.44 -1.04
C LYS A 137 14.51 -10.92 -0.98
N ASN A 138 14.87 -10.30 -2.11
CA ASN A 138 15.08 -8.87 -2.22
C ASN A 138 14.63 -8.37 -3.59
N LEU A 139 14.01 -7.19 -3.62
CA LEU A 139 13.83 -6.44 -4.85
C LEU A 139 15.17 -5.83 -5.28
N ASP A 140 15.52 -6.07 -6.53
CA ASP A 140 16.60 -5.39 -7.27
C ASP A 140 16.07 -4.91 -8.63
N GLU A 141 16.89 -4.16 -9.36
CA GLU A 141 16.48 -3.58 -10.64
C GLU A 141 16.04 -4.64 -11.67
N SER A 142 16.74 -5.77 -11.75
CA SER A 142 16.40 -6.88 -12.64
C SER A 142 15.05 -7.51 -12.30
N THR A 143 14.81 -7.76 -11.02
CA THR A 143 13.59 -8.37 -10.50
C THR A 143 12.41 -7.42 -10.72
N ILE A 144 12.57 -6.14 -10.40
CA ILE A 144 11.55 -5.12 -10.61
C ILE A 144 11.20 -5.01 -12.10
N LYS A 145 12.21 -4.98 -12.96
CA LYS A 145 12.01 -4.93 -14.42
C LYS A 145 11.23 -6.15 -14.90
N PHE A 146 11.62 -7.34 -14.49
CA PHE A 146 10.91 -8.58 -14.84
C PHE A 146 9.44 -8.55 -14.40
N ILE A 147 9.17 -8.17 -13.14
CA ILE A 147 7.81 -8.10 -12.60
C ILE A 147 6.97 -7.09 -13.38
N ARG A 148 7.52 -5.92 -13.72
CA ARG A 148 6.80 -4.89 -14.49
C ARG A 148 6.50 -5.32 -15.92
N GLU A 149 7.44 -6.02 -16.57
CA GLU A 149 7.24 -6.56 -17.92
C GLU A 149 6.24 -7.73 -17.94
N ASN A 150 6.08 -8.44 -16.82
CA ASN A 150 5.24 -9.63 -16.68
C ASN A 150 4.17 -9.48 -15.58
N GLU A 151 3.63 -8.28 -15.39
CA GLU A 151 2.69 -7.97 -14.29
C GLU A 151 1.41 -8.81 -14.34
N ASN A 152 1.01 -9.25 -15.54
CA ASN A 152 -0.11 -10.16 -15.78
C ASN A 152 0.04 -11.52 -15.07
N ILE A 153 1.26 -11.94 -14.73
CA ILE A 153 1.51 -13.13 -13.91
C ILE A 153 1.03 -12.89 -12.47
N PHE A 154 1.22 -11.67 -11.95
CA PHE A 154 1.01 -11.35 -10.54
C PHE A 154 -0.36 -10.72 -10.23
N THR A 155 -1.09 -10.28 -11.25
CA THR A 155 -2.40 -9.61 -11.11
C THR A 155 -3.59 -10.56 -11.13
N LYS A 156 -3.37 -11.88 -11.22
CA LYS A 156 -4.44 -12.89 -11.22
C LYS A 156 -5.18 -13.09 -9.89
N GLY A 157 -5.02 -12.20 -8.91
CA GLY A 157 -5.75 -12.22 -7.64
C GLY A 157 -5.61 -13.55 -6.91
N TYR A 158 -4.40 -13.86 -6.41
CA TYR A 158 -4.14 -15.15 -5.76
C TYR A 158 -4.69 -15.22 -4.34
N PHE A 159 -4.58 -14.12 -3.60
CA PHE A 159 -5.14 -14.00 -2.26
C PHE A 159 -6.19 -12.90 -2.25
N ASP A 160 -7.36 -13.21 -1.72
CA ASP A 160 -8.41 -12.24 -1.46
C ASP A 160 -7.98 -11.30 -0.32
N PHE A 161 -8.38 -10.03 -0.42
CA PHE A 161 -8.17 -9.02 0.60
C PHE A 161 -9.37 -8.10 0.67
N ASN A 162 -9.65 -7.61 1.86
CA ASN A 162 -10.64 -6.56 2.04
C ASN A 162 -10.04 -5.22 1.63
N ILE A 163 -10.58 -4.62 0.57
CA ILE A 163 -10.32 -3.21 0.27
C ILE A 163 -11.04 -2.41 1.37
N PRO A 164 -10.32 -1.67 2.23
CA PRO A 164 -10.97 -0.82 3.21
C PRO A 164 -11.92 0.10 2.44
N ALA A 165 -13.21 0.11 2.81
CA ALA A 165 -14.14 1.06 2.24
C ALA A 165 -13.48 2.44 2.31
N PRO A 166 -13.39 3.19 1.19
CA PRO A 166 -12.71 4.48 1.20
C PRO A 166 -13.26 5.24 2.38
N GLN A 167 -12.39 5.55 3.36
CA GLN A 167 -12.80 6.42 4.44
C GLN A 167 -13.20 7.69 3.73
N VAL A 168 -14.52 7.92 3.68
CA VAL A 168 -15.08 9.14 3.14
C VAL A 168 -14.45 10.20 4.01
N SER A 169 -13.38 10.83 3.52
CA SER A 169 -12.86 12.04 4.12
C SER A 169 -14.10 12.88 4.36
N PRO A 170 -14.39 13.30 5.61
CA PRO A 170 -15.62 13.99 5.93
C PRO A 170 -15.79 15.06 4.88
N ALA A 171 -16.91 14.96 4.15
CA ALA A 171 -17.16 15.72 2.94
C ALA A 171 -16.70 17.15 3.16
N ARG A 172 -15.65 17.53 2.42
CA ARG A 172 -15.03 18.86 2.34
C ARG A 172 -16.00 19.89 2.90
N THR A 173 -15.91 20.16 4.20
CA THR A 173 -16.85 21.07 4.84
C THR A 173 -16.68 22.36 4.07
N LYS A 174 -17.77 22.85 3.44
CA LYS A 174 -17.78 24.12 2.71
C LYS A 174 -16.85 25.08 3.45
N PRO A 175 -15.86 25.71 2.79
CA PRO A 175 -14.91 26.56 3.47
C PRO A 175 -15.73 27.52 4.33
N LYS A 176 -15.65 27.38 5.66
CA LYS A 176 -16.19 28.38 6.57
C LYS A 176 -15.37 29.60 6.26
N THR A 177 -15.96 30.52 5.49
CA THR A 177 -15.44 31.87 5.34
C THR A 177 -15.29 32.42 6.76
N THR A 178 -14.05 32.49 7.23
CA THR A 178 -13.75 33.16 8.47
C THR A 178 -14.10 34.64 8.29
N PRO A 179 -14.54 35.34 9.35
CA PRO A 179 -14.93 36.75 9.27
C PRO A 179 -13.82 37.64 8.68
N LEU A 180 -12.56 37.21 8.81
CA LEU A 180 -11.39 37.84 8.22
C LEU A 180 -11.41 37.83 6.67
N THR A 181 -11.87 36.75 6.04
CA THR A 181 -11.91 36.62 4.56
C THR A 181 -12.95 37.55 3.95
N ILE A 182 -14.09 37.73 4.62
CA ILE A 182 -15.14 38.67 4.21
C ILE A 182 -14.62 40.12 4.34
N TRP A 183 -13.88 40.42 5.40
CA TRP A 183 -13.28 41.74 5.60
C TRP A 183 -12.21 42.06 4.55
N LEU A 184 -11.40 41.08 4.15
CA LEU A 184 -10.38 41.23 3.11
C LEU A 184 -11.00 41.52 1.73
N VAL A 185 -12.07 40.82 1.35
CA VAL A 185 -12.77 41.05 0.08
C VAL A 185 -13.45 42.43 0.08
N GLY A 186 -14.11 42.81 1.18
CA GLY A 186 -14.72 44.14 1.32
C GLY A 186 -13.70 45.26 1.19
N THR A 187 -12.55 45.15 1.86
CA THR A 187 -11.46 46.14 1.77
C THR A 187 -10.94 46.26 0.34
N PHE A 188 -10.81 45.14 -0.38
CA PHE A 188 -10.33 45.15 -1.77
C PHE A 188 -11.28 45.89 -2.72
N ILE A 189 -12.60 45.72 -2.56
CA ILE A 189 -13.61 46.42 -3.37
C ILE A 189 -13.58 47.93 -3.10
N VAL A 190 -13.47 48.34 -1.83
CA VAL A 190 -13.37 49.76 -1.48
C VAL A 190 -12.12 50.40 -2.07
N LEU A 191 -10.98 49.71 -2.01
CA LEU A 191 -9.73 50.18 -2.63
C LEU A 191 -9.87 50.36 -4.15
N ILE A 192 -10.54 49.44 -4.86
CA ILE A 192 -10.80 49.57 -6.29
C ILE A 192 -11.66 50.81 -6.58
N ILE A 193 -12.72 51.05 -5.80
CA ILE A 193 -13.59 52.22 -6.01
C ILE A 193 -12.80 53.52 -5.82
N ILE A 194 -12.01 53.62 -4.74
CA ILE A 194 -11.16 54.80 -4.49
C ILE A 194 -10.16 55.00 -5.61
N PHE A 195 -9.49 53.92 -6.06
CA PHE A 195 -8.52 53.98 -7.14
C PHE A 195 -9.15 54.43 -8.46
N THR A 196 -10.36 53.95 -8.76
CA THR A 196 -11.11 54.33 -9.97
C THR A 196 -11.55 55.79 -9.90
N ALA A 197 -12.03 56.25 -8.75
CA ALA A 197 -12.41 57.66 -8.55
C ALA A 197 -11.19 58.59 -8.69
N LEU A 198 -10.03 58.20 -8.14
CA LEU A 198 -8.79 58.96 -8.31
C LEU A 198 -8.32 59.00 -9.77
N LEU A 199 -8.51 57.92 -10.54
CA LEU A 199 -8.21 57.89 -11.96
C LEU A 199 -9.10 58.83 -12.77
N ILE A 200 -10.39 58.91 -12.44
CA ILE A 200 -11.34 59.80 -13.11
C ILE A 200 -11.07 61.27 -12.75
N ILE A 201 -10.71 61.57 -11.50
CA ILE A 201 -10.39 62.95 -11.06
C ILE A 201 -9.06 63.45 -11.64
N ARG A 202 -8.15 62.53 -11.97
CA ARG A 202 -6.79 62.85 -12.47
C ARG A 202 -6.67 62.77 -14.00
N SER A 203 -7.72 62.34 -14.70
CA SER A 203 -7.86 62.43 -16.17
C SER A 203 -8.53 63.75 -16.56
#